data_AF-A0A2A9F050-F1
#
_entry.id   AF-A0A2A9F050-F1
#
_cell.length_a   1.000
_cell.length_b   1.000
_cell.length_c   1.000
_cell.angle_alpha   90.00
_cell.angle_beta   90.00
_cell.angle_gamma   90.00
#
_symmetry.space_group_name_H-M   'P 1'
#
loop_
_entity.id
_entity.type
_entity.pdbx_description
1 polymer ?
#
loop_
_entity_poly.entity_id
_entity_poly.type
_entity_poly.pdbx_seq_one_letter_code
_entity_poly.pdbx_strand_id
1 'polypeptide(L)'
;MTARTALVVRGGWEGHDPVGTTDAMLPVLRDAGFDVTVENTLEVYADEDVMGATDLVVQCWTMGDILVEEMHGLRVAVEAGTGLAGWHGGLLDSFRNATDYQHLVGGQFVAHPGDMVEHEVALVPERVDHPVVAGLPRRTTLTTEQYWVQTDPAIDVLATTTHTPADDTPWHSPVTVPVVWTRRWGAGKIFACTLGHAVDDLRDPTVHEIVARGMVWAARDPR
;
A
#
# COMPACT_ATOMS: atom_id res chain seq x y z
N MET A 1 -8.30 7.25 -26.97
CA MET A 1 -8.39 7.19 -25.51
C MET A 1 -7.23 7.98 -24.97
N THR A 2 -7.47 8.97 -24.10
CA THR A 2 -6.40 9.66 -23.38
C THR A 2 -5.67 8.64 -22.50
N ALA A 3 -4.34 8.78 -22.37
CA ALA A 3 -3.59 7.92 -21.45
C ALA A 3 -4.12 8.12 -20.02
N ARG A 4 -4.21 7.03 -19.23
CA ARG A 4 -4.55 7.14 -17.81
C ARG A 4 -3.41 7.82 -17.07
N THR A 5 -3.69 8.56 -16.02
CA THR A 5 -2.67 9.29 -15.27
C THR A 5 -2.39 8.62 -13.92
N ALA A 6 -1.11 8.49 -13.57
CA ALA A 6 -0.67 8.02 -12.28
C ALA A 6 0.21 9.07 -11.60
N LEU A 7 -0.15 9.46 -10.39
CA LEU A 7 0.59 10.37 -9.53
C LEU A 7 1.32 9.56 -8.45
N VAL A 8 2.64 9.49 -8.53
CA VAL A 8 3.48 8.89 -7.49
C VAL A 8 3.91 9.99 -6.53
N VAL A 9 3.50 9.91 -5.28
CA VAL A 9 3.89 10.88 -4.24
C VAL A 9 4.83 10.17 -3.27
N ARG A 10 6.08 10.64 -3.20
CA ARG A 10 7.13 9.95 -2.46
C ARG A 10 7.92 10.87 -1.54
N GLY A 11 8.35 10.32 -0.40
CA GLY A 11 9.16 11.04 0.57
C GLY A 11 9.13 10.38 1.95
N GLY A 12 9.27 11.19 2.99
CA GLY A 12 9.26 10.70 4.37
C GLY A 12 10.60 10.12 4.81
N TRP A 13 10.57 8.99 5.52
CA TRP A 13 11.77 8.39 6.12
C TRP A 13 12.70 7.72 5.10
N GLU A 14 13.96 8.18 5.03
CA GLU A 14 15.01 7.64 4.16
C GLU A 14 15.33 6.16 4.38
N GLY A 15 15.03 5.60 5.56
CA GLY A 15 15.25 4.18 5.84
C GLY A 15 14.42 3.23 4.97
N HIS A 16 13.29 3.69 4.44
CA HIS A 16 12.47 2.95 3.47
C HIS A 16 12.81 3.27 2.01
N ASP A 17 13.87 4.05 1.74
CA ASP A 17 14.33 4.44 0.40
C ASP A 17 13.16 4.80 -0.55
N PRO A 18 12.39 5.88 -0.26
CA PRO A 18 11.18 6.20 -1.01
C PRO A 18 11.47 6.46 -2.49
N VAL A 19 12.68 6.91 -2.84
CA VAL A 19 13.11 7.10 -4.23
C VAL A 19 13.38 5.76 -4.90
N GLY A 20 14.26 4.94 -4.34
CA GLY A 20 14.65 3.67 -4.95
C GLY A 20 13.50 2.68 -5.04
N THR A 21 12.65 2.60 -4.00
CA THR A 21 11.49 1.70 -3.99
C THR A 21 10.44 2.09 -5.03
N THR A 22 10.13 3.39 -5.17
CA THR A 22 9.21 3.85 -6.21
C THR A 22 9.83 3.73 -7.60
N ASP A 23 11.10 4.07 -7.80
CA ASP A 23 11.81 3.94 -9.08
C ASP A 23 11.78 2.49 -9.61
N ALA A 24 11.87 1.50 -8.71
CA ALA A 24 11.74 0.08 -9.05
C ALA A 24 10.35 -0.29 -9.59
N MET A 25 9.31 0.46 -9.22
CA MET A 25 7.91 0.20 -9.59
C MET A 25 7.39 1.12 -10.71
N LEU A 26 8.08 2.22 -11.04
CA LEU A 26 7.71 3.10 -12.16
C LEU A 26 7.57 2.39 -13.52
N PRO A 27 8.44 1.42 -13.90
CA PRO A 27 8.29 0.69 -15.16
C PRO A 27 6.94 -0.03 -15.26
N VAL A 28 6.44 -0.61 -14.16
CA VAL A 28 5.15 -1.30 -14.12
C VAL A 28 4.01 -0.36 -14.52
N LEU A 29 3.99 0.86 -14.00
CA LEU A 29 2.96 1.85 -14.33
C LEU A 29 3.05 2.27 -15.81
N ARG A 30 4.26 2.52 -16.30
CA ARG A 30 4.48 2.92 -17.71
C ARG A 30 4.07 1.81 -18.67
N ASP A 31 4.43 0.56 -18.37
CA ASP A 31 4.07 -0.61 -19.17
C ASP A 31 2.56 -0.89 -19.14
N ALA A 32 1.88 -0.52 -18.04
CA ALA A 32 0.42 -0.54 -17.92
C ALA A 32 -0.28 0.66 -18.61
N GLY A 33 0.47 1.52 -19.30
CA GLY A 33 -0.04 2.61 -20.13
C GLY A 33 -0.40 3.88 -19.37
N PHE A 34 0.15 4.07 -18.17
CA PHE A 34 -0.02 5.32 -17.43
C PHE A 34 0.96 6.40 -17.91
N ASP A 35 0.48 7.63 -17.99
CA ASP A 35 1.30 8.83 -17.93
C ASP A 35 1.64 9.10 -16.46
N VAL A 36 2.93 9.07 -16.11
CA VAL A 36 3.38 9.03 -14.72
C VAL A 36 4.05 10.33 -14.32
N THR A 37 3.49 10.99 -13.30
CA THR A 37 4.09 12.15 -12.63
C THR A 37 4.61 11.71 -11.27
N VAL A 38 5.79 12.23 -10.88
CA VAL A 38 6.39 11.95 -9.57
C VAL A 38 6.51 13.26 -8.82
N GLU A 39 5.89 13.32 -7.65
CA GLU A 39 5.95 14.45 -6.73
C GLU A 39 6.73 14.06 -5.47
N ASN A 40 7.55 15.01 -4.99
CA ASN A 40 8.34 14.85 -3.77
C ASN A 40 7.80 15.75 -2.63
N THR A 41 6.56 16.23 -2.77
CA THR A 41 5.83 17.02 -1.77
C THR A 41 4.39 16.50 -1.68
N LEU A 42 3.73 16.76 -0.55
CA LEU A 42 2.32 16.41 -0.33
C LEU A 42 1.35 17.48 -0.86
N GLU A 43 1.86 18.68 -1.19
CA GLU A 43 1.05 19.84 -1.59
C GLU A 43 0.17 19.56 -2.81
N VAL A 44 0.60 18.65 -3.70
CA VAL A 44 -0.18 18.22 -4.87
C VAL A 44 -1.55 17.66 -4.50
N TYR A 45 -1.70 17.09 -3.30
CA TYR A 45 -3.01 16.60 -2.84
C TYR A 45 -4.03 17.70 -2.64
N ALA A 46 -3.60 18.95 -2.44
CA ALA A 46 -4.50 20.11 -2.36
C ALA A 46 -4.86 20.71 -3.72
N ASP A 47 -4.26 20.24 -4.82
CA ASP A 47 -4.59 20.68 -6.18
C ASP A 47 -5.79 19.90 -6.73
N GLU A 48 -6.97 20.52 -6.71
CA GLU A 48 -8.24 19.89 -7.13
C GLU A 48 -8.22 19.47 -8.61
N ASP A 49 -7.56 20.23 -9.49
CA ASP A 49 -7.52 19.95 -10.92
C ASP A 49 -6.64 18.72 -11.19
N VAL A 50 -5.45 18.66 -10.57
CA VAL A 50 -4.56 17.50 -10.67
C VAL A 50 -5.22 16.26 -10.07
N MET A 51 -5.79 16.37 -8.87
CA MET A 51 -6.39 15.23 -8.18
C MET A 51 -7.66 14.72 -8.85
N GLY A 52 -8.48 15.62 -9.44
CA GLY A 52 -9.65 15.27 -10.23
C GLY A 52 -9.31 14.62 -11.58
N ALA A 53 -8.17 14.96 -12.17
CA ALA A 53 -7.68 14.34 -13.41
C ALA A 53 -6.95 13.00 -13.17
N THR A 54 -6.42 12.77 -11.97
CA THR A 54 -5.63 11.58 -11.61
C THR A 54 -6.48 10.31 -11.58
N ASP A 55 -6.01 9.22 -12.21
CA ASP A 55 -6.68 7.91 -12.16
C ASP A 55 -6.11 6.99 -11.06
N LEU A 56 -4.84 7.17 -10.68
CA LEU A 56 -4.17 6.43 -9.62
C LEU A 56 -3.20 7.33 -8.85
N VAL A 57 -3.30 7.33 -7.53
CA VAL A 57 -2.24 7.80 -6.63
C VAL A 57 -1.46 6.59 -6.12
N VAL A 58 -0.14 6.61 -6.27
CA VAL A 58 0.78 5.71 -5.58
C VAL A 58 1.44 6.48 -4.45
N GLN A 59 1.02 6.21 -3.22
CA GLN A 59 1.55 6.83 -2.01
C GLN A 59 2.76 6.04 -1.51
N CYS A 60 3.89 6.73 -1.34
CA CYS A 60 5.09 6.19 -0.73
C CYS A 60 5.75 7.24 0.18
N TRP A 61 5.10 7.57 1.30
CA TRP A 61 5.58 8.55 2.28
C TRP A 61 5.56 7.95 3.68
N THR A 62 6.72 7.54 4.19
CA THR A 62 6.80 6.95 5.53
C THR A 62 6.86 8.04 6.61
N MET A 63 6.08 7.90 7.69
CA MET A 63 5.93 8.90 8.73
C MET A 63 5.44 10.25 8.16
N GLY A 64 5.96 11.37 8.66
CA GLY A 64 5.53 12.71 8.26
C GLY A 64 4.14 13.10 8.78
N ASP A 65 3.79 14.35 8.50
CA ASP A 65 2.47 14.92 8.79
C ASP A 65 1.84 15.37 7.46
N ILE A 66 0.53 15.17 7.33
CA ILE A 66 -0.28 15.65 6.21
C ILE A 66 -1.12 16.84 6.68
N LEU A 67 -1.19 17.90 5.88
CA LEU A 67 -2.02 19.06 6.19
C LEU A 67 -3.50 18.77 5.94
N VAL A 68 -4.38 19.55 6.56
CA VAL A 68 -5.84 19.34 6.49
C VAL A 68 -6.34 19.43 5.04
N GLU A 69 -5.82 20.37 4.28
CA GLU A 69 -6.18 20.61 2.88
C GLU A 69 -5.69 19.48 1.96
N GLU A 70 -4.47 18.98 2.20
CA GLU A 70 -3.88 17.85 1.48
C GLU A 70 -4.71 16.57 1.73
N MET A 71 -5.01 16.28 3.00
CA MET A 71 -5.80 15.12 3.37
C MET A 71 -7.24 15.22 2.83
N HIS A 72 -7.83 16.41 2.85
CA HIS A 72 -9.15 16.66 2.28
C HIS A 72 -9.15 16.38 0.77
N GLY A 73 -8.19 16.91 0.02
CA GLY A 73 -8.13 16.71 -1.43
C GLY A 73 -7.87 15.26 -1.82
N LEU A 74 -6.96 14.55 -1.12
CA LEU A 74 -6.76 13.11 -1.30
C LEU A 74 -8.06 12.32 -1.07
N ARG A 75 -8.74 12.56 0.05
CA ARG A 75 -10.00 11.87 0.39
C ARG A 75 -11.07 12.11 -0.67
N VAL A 76 -11.29 13.36 -1.06
CA VAL A 76 -12.31 13.73 -2.06
C VAL A 76 -12.03 13.08 -3.41
N ALA A 77 -10.76 13.07 -3.85
CA ALA A 77 -10.36 12.43 -5.09
C ALA A 77 -10.63 10.93 -5.07
N VAL A 78 -10.27 10.24 -3.97
CA VAL A 78 -10.55 8.81 -3.81
C VAL A 78 -12.05 8.53 -3.77
N GLU A 79 -12.83 9.33 -3.03
CA GLU A 79 -14.29 9.22 -3.01
C GLU A 79 -14.92 9.39 -4.40
N ALA A 80 -14.34 10.27 -5.23
CA ALA A 80 -14.74 10.51 -6.62
C ALA A 80 -14.20 9.46 -7.63
N GLY A 81 -13.38 8.51 -7.16
CA GLY A 81 -12.95 7.35 -7.95
C GLY A 81 -11.48 7.30 -8.31
N THR A 82 -10.65 8.24 -7.84
CA THR A 82 -9.18 8.11 -7.96
C THR A 82 -8.76 6.86 -7.18
N GLY A 83 -7.91 6.02 -7.78
CA GLY A 83 -7.32 4.88 -7.09
C GLY A 83 -6.29 5.32 -6.06
N LEU A 84 -6.13 4.57 -4.96
CA LEU A 84 -5.03 4.75 -4.02
C LEU A 84 -4.29 3.41 -3.85
N ALA A 85 -2.99 3.41 -4.07
CA ALA A 85 -2.15 2.25 -3.86
C ALA A 85 -0.88 2.62 -3.12
N GLY A 86 -0.32 1.67 -2.38
CA GLY A 86 0.98 1.82 -1.78
C GLY A 86 1.38 0.58 -0.99
N TRP A 87 2.54 0.66 -0.37
CA TRP A 87 3.11 -0.47 0.35
C TRP A 87 3.90 -0.01 1.57
N HIS A 88 4.07 -0.95 2.49
CA HIS A 88 4.88 -0.87 3.69
C HIS A 88 4.64 0.44 4.45
N GLY A 89 5.67 1.01 5.07
CA GLY A 89 5.56 2.29 5.76
C GLY A 89 5.15 3.46 4.86
N GLY A 90 5.41 3.36 3.56
CA GLY A 90 5.06 4.38 2.57
C GLY A 90 3.54 4.62 2.44
N LEU A 91 2.71 3.63 2.80
CA LEU A 91 1.26 3.78 2.88
C LEU A 91 0.74 3.63 4.32
N LEU A 92 1.31 2.70 5.09
CA LEU A 92 0.72 2.21 6.34
C LEU A 92 1.32 2.86 7.59
N ASP A 93 2.53 3.41 7.47
CA ASP A 93 3.19 4.16 8.53
C ASP A 93 3.19 5.68 8.25
N SER A 94 2.38 6.12 7.28
CA SER A 94 2.19 7.52 6.94
C SER A 94 1.30 8.21 7.98
N PHE A 95 1.63 9.46 8.32
CA PHE A 95 0.71 10.39 8.96
C PHE A 95 0.03 9.84 10.23
N ARG A 96 0.83 9.33 11.19
CA ARG A 96 0.32 8.64 12.40
C ARG A 96 -0.71 9.43 13.21
N ASN A 97 -0.73 10.76 13.10
CA ASN A 97 -1.69 11.63 13.78
C ASN A 97 -2.97 11.91 12.96
N ALA A 98 -3.03 11.51 11.69
CA ALA A 98 -4.15 11.72 10.77
C ALA A 98 -5.10 10.51 10.76
N THR A 99 -6.03 10.48 11.73
CA THR A 99 -6.98 9.36 11.88
C THR A 99 -7.91 9.18 10.68
N ASP A 100 -8.17 10.24 9.92
CA ASP A 100 -8.94 10.21 8.67
C ASP A 100 -8.19 9.50 7.55
N TYR A 101 -6.86 9.67 7.47
CA TYR A 101 -6.01 8.89 6.56
C TYR A 101 -6.05 7.40 6.91
N GLN A 102 -5.91 7.06 8.18
CA GLN A 102 -6.00 5.67 8.66
C GLN A 102 -7.37 5.05 8.34
N HIS A 103 -8.44 5.83 8.50
CA HIS A 103 -9.79 5.42 8.15
C HIS A 103 -9.99 5.25 6.63
N LEU A 104 -9.36 6.09 5.81
CA LEU A 104 -9.37 5.94 4.35
C LEU A 104 -8.70 4.63 3.92
N VAL A 105 -7.46 4.38 4.39
CA VAL A 105 -6.65 3.21 4.03
C VAL A 105 -7.22 1.91 4.60
N GLY A 106 -7.87 1.98 5.77
CA GLY A 106 -8.45 0.84 6.48
C GLY A 106 -7.45 0.04 7.31
N GLY A 107 -6.23 0.57 7.48
CA GLY A 107 -5.18 -0.05 8.28
C GLY A 107 -4.07 0.93 8.64
N GLN A 108 -3.37 0.65 9.74
CA GLN A 108 -2.17 1.39 10.15
C GLN A 108 -1.12 0.44 10.70
N PHE A 109 0.14 0.73 10.42
CA PHE A 109 1.29 0.13 11.08
C PHE A 109 1.26 0.44 12.59
N VAL A 110 1.62 -0.56 13.40
CA VAL A 110 1.74 -0.41 14.87
C VAL A 110 3.12 -0.82 15.36
N ALA A 111 3.64 -1.96 14.90
CA ALA A 111 4.92 -2.50 15.33
C ALA A 111 5.47 -3.52 14.32
N HIS A 112 6.77 -3.84 14.41
CA HIS A 112 7.40 -4.97 13.72
C HIS A 112 8.35 -5.73 14.68
N PRO A 113 7.83 -6.55 15.60
CA PRO A 113 8.66 -7.21 16.60
C PRO A 113 9.78 -8.06 15.96
N GLY A 114 11.03 -7.84 16.39
CA GLY A 114 12.19 -8.57 15.90
C GLY A 114 12.94 -7.93 14.73
N ASP A 115 12.49 -6.75 14.26
CA ASP A 115 13.12 -6.02 13.14
C ASP A 115 13.07 -6.85 11.84
N MET A 116 14.18 -7.40 11.36
CA MET A 116 14.23 -8.26 10.17
C MET A 116 14.10 -9.74 10.54
N VAL A 117 12.92 -10.33 10.30
CA VAL A 117 12.61 -11.71 10.70
C VAL A 117 12.15 -12.56 9.52
N GLU A 118 12.54 -13.84 9.52
CA GLU A 118 11.97 -14.82 8.60
C GLU A 118 10.53 -15.13 9.02
N HIS A 119 9.57 -14.96 8.11
CA HIS A 119 8.16 -15.23 8.37
C HIS A 119 7.44 -15.71 7.11
N GLU A 120 6.27 -16.35 7.30
CA GLU A 120 5.42 -16.82 6.22
C GLU A 120 4.27 -15.82 5.97
N VAL A 121 4.06 -15.51 4.69
CA VAL A 121 2.86 -14.85 4.18
C VAL A 121 2.00 -15.90 3.48
N ALA A 122 0.74 -16.01 3.87
CA ALA A 122 -0.21 -16.97 3.33
C ALA A 122 -1.40 -16.28 2.67
N LEU A 123 -1.76 -16.70 1.45
CA LEU A 123 -2.96 -16.23 0.77
C LEU A 123 -4.21 -16.76 1.48
N VAL A 124 -5.24 -15.93 1.56
CA VAL A 124 -6.57 -16.32 2.07
C VAL A 124 -7.21 -17.29 1.08
N PRO A 125 -7.59 -18.53 1.48
CA PRO A 125 -8.08 -19.56 0.57
C PRO A 125 -9.27 -19.13 -0.31
N GLU A 126 -10.18 -18.32 0.24
CA GLU A 126 -11.37 -17.82 -0.45
C GLU A 126 -11.11 -16.61 -1.36
N ARG A 127 -9.85 -16.15 -1.47
CA ARG A 127 -9.43 -14.98 -2.26
C ARG A 127 -8.36 -15.30 -3.29
N VAL A 128 -8.04 -16.57 -3.45
CA VAL A 128 -6.99 -17.06 -4.34
C VAL A 128 -7.20 -16.75 -5.82
N ASP A 129 -8.43 -16.47 -6.23
CA ASP A 129 -8.79 -16.09 -7.60
C ASP A 129 -8.89 -14.56 -7.77
N HIS A 130 -8.66 -13.78 -6.70
CA HIS A 130 -8.66 -12.32 -6.78
C HIS A 130 -7.53 -11.85 -7.72
N PRO A 131 -7.78 -10.91 -8.65
CA PRO A 131 -6.82 -10.55 -9.71
C PRO A 131 -5.43 -10.19 -9.21
N VAL A 132 -5.32 -9.58 -8.03
CA VAL A 132 -4.05 -9.20 -7.40
C VAL A 132 -3.18 -10.41 -7.04
N VAL A 133 -3.78 -11.54 -6.63
CA VAL A 133 -3.04 -12.72 -6.13
C VAL A 133 -3.25 -13.99 -6.95
N ALA A 134 -4.05 -13.92 -8.01
CA ALA A 134 -4.40 -15.07 -8.84
C ALA A 134 -3.16 -15.78 -9.42
N GLY A 135 -3.08 -17.10 -9.20
CA GLY A 135 -1.97 -17.92 -9.70
C GLY A 135 -0.64 -17.77 -8.94
N LEU A 136 -0.58 -16.94 -7.90
CA LEU A 136 0.60 -16.82 -7.05
C LEU A 136 0.73 -18.01 -6.08
N PRO A 137 1.94 -18.27 -5.53
CA PRO A 137 2.14 -19.26 -4.47
C PRO A 137 1.18 -19.03 -3.31
N ARG A 138 0.65 -20.13 -2.75
CA ARG A 138 -0.25 -20.08 -1.59
C ARG A 138 0.44 -19.56 -0.33
N ARG A 139 1.75 -19.78 -0.23
CA ARG A 139 2.62 -19.41 0.88
C ARG A 139 3.95 -18.93 0.32
N THR A 140 4.49 -17.88 0.91
CA THR A 140 5.79 -17.31 0.58
C THR A 140 6.52 -17.02 1.88
N THR A 141 7.76 -17.48 1.98
CA THR A 141 8.65 -17.18 3.11
C THR A 141 9.60 -16.07 2.71
N LEU A 142 9.73 -15.04 3.55
CA LEU A 142 10.57 -13.87 3.32
C LEU A 142 11.29 -13.51 4.62
N THR A 143 12.44 -12.84 4.50
CA THR A 143 13.15 -12.23 5.63
C THR A 143 13.14 -10.73 5.47
N THR A 144 12.22 -10.06 6.16
CA THR A 144 11.99 -8.61 6.17
C THR A 144 11.22 -8.24 7.44
N GLU A 145 10.82 -6.98 7.59
CA GLU A 145 9.95 -6.56 8.68
C GLU A 145 8.56 -7.21 8.61
N GLN A 146 8.20 -7.96 9.65
CA GLN A 146 6.86 -8.52 9.81
C GLN A 146 5.96 -7.48 10.47
N TYR A 147 5.16 -6.76 9.68
CA TYR A 147 4.27 -5.73 10.23
C TYR A 147 3.16 -6.34 11.10
N TRP A 148 2.94 -5.69 12.24
CA TRP A 148 1.72 -5.74 13.01
C TRP A 148 0.88 -4.52 12.67
N VAL A 149 -0.32 -4.76 12.15
CA VAL A 149 -1.26 -3.70 11.75
C VAL A 149 -2.53 -3.73 12.58
N GLN A 150 -3.10 -2.55 12.84
CA GLN A 150 -4.50 -2.41 13.24
C GLN A 150 -5.34 -2.13 12.00
N THR A 151 -6.43 -2.87 11.81
CA THR A 151 -7.30 -2.79 10.64
C THR A 151 -8.77 -2.79 11.06
N ASP A 152 -9.66 -2.39 10.15
CA ASP A 152 -11.09 -2.50 10.35
C ASP A 152 -11.74 -3.54 9.40
N PRO A 153 -12.93 -4.07 9.71
CA PRO A 153 -13.55 -5.15 8.94
C PRO A 153 -14.01 -4.78 7.52
N ALA A 154 -13.91 -3.52 7.08
CA ALA A 154 -14.33 -3.11 5.74
C ALA A 154 -13.28 -3.45 4.66
N ILE A 155 -12.08 -3.90 5.04
CA ILE A 155 -11.07 -4.35 4.09
C ILE A 155 -11.36 -5.78 3.59
N ASP A 156 -10.99 -6.04 2.34
CA ASP A 156 -10.99 -7.38 1.76
C ASP A 156 -9.56 -7.96 1.81
N VAL A 157 -9.33 -8.85 2.78
CA VAL A 157 -8.00 -9.43 3.05
C VAL A 157 -7.66 -10.49 2.03
N LEU A 158 -6.54 -10.33 1.32
CA LEU A 158 -6.05 -11.24 0.30
C LEU A 158 -4.92 -12.15 0.81
N ALA A 159 -4.12 -11.66 1.74
CA ALA A 159 -3.04 -12.41 2.37
C ALA A 159 -2.86 -12.01 3.84
N THR A 160 -2.35 -12.92 4.65
CA THR A 160 -2.11 -12.74 6.09
C THR A 160 -0.73 -13.26 6.49
N THR A 161 -0.24 -12.80 7.64
CA THR A 161 0.90 -13.39 8.34
C THR A 161 0.52 -13.62 9.80
N THR A 162 1.22 -14.52 10.48
CA THR A 162 0.97 -14.84 11.89
C THR A 162 2.21 -14.56 12.74
N HIS A 163 2.05 -13.64 13.69
CA HIS A 163 3.00 -13.38 14.76
C HIS A 163 2.92 -14.52 15.78
N THR A 164 3.96 -15.33 15.89
CA THR A 164 4.01 -16.44 16.85
C THR A 164 4.74 -15.96 18.12
N PRO A 165 4.16 -16.11 19.32
CA PRO A 165 4.83 -15.73 20.56
C PRO A 165 6.10 -16.56 20.77
N ALA A 166 7.15 -15.90 21.25
CA ALA A 166 8.38 -16.50 21.76
C ALA A 166 8.55 -16.18 23.26
N ASP A 167 9.51 -16.84 23.93
CA ASP A 167 9.71 -16.73 25.38
C ASP A 167 9.96 -15.29 25.87
N ASP A 168 10.48 -14.42 25.01
CA ASP A 168 10.81 -13.02 25.29
C ASP A 168 9.75 -12.01 24.77
N THR A 169 8.64 -12.51 24.24
CA THR A 169 7.56 -11.65 23.71
C THR A 169 6.50 -11.33 24.79
N PRO A 170 5.93 -10.10 24.80
CA PRO A 170 4.95 -9.70 25.81
C PRO A 170 3.50 -10.19 25.53
N TRP A 171 3.27 -10.98 24.48
CA TRP A 171 1.95 -11.53 24.13
C TRP A 171 1.92 -13.06 24.27
N HIS A 172 0.72 -13.62 24.45
CA HIS A 172 0.58 -15.01 24.90
C HIS A 172 0.04 -15.98 23.84
N SER A 173 -0.49 -15.48 22.73
CA SER A 173 -1.12 -16.31 21.69
C SER A 173 -0.72 -15.84 20.30
N PRO A 174 -0.69 -16.72 19.30
CA PRO A 174 -0.49 -16.32 17.91
C PRO A 174 -1.49 -15.25 17.50
N VAL A 175 -1.03 -14.24 16.76
CA VAL A 175 -1.88 -13.18 16.21
C VAL A 175 -1.71 -13.13 14.71
N THR A 176 -2.80 -13.38 14.00
CA THR A 176 -2.85 -13.28 12.54
C THR A 176 -3.32 -11.89 12.14
N VAL A 177 -2.54 -11.23 11.28
CA VAL A 177 -2.84 -9.89 10.77
C VAL A 177 -2.81 -9.87 9.24
N PRO A 178 -3.56 -8.96 8.59
CA PRO A 178 -3.50 -8.75 7.15
C PRO A 178 -2.10 -8.32 6.68
N VAL A 179 -1.71 -8.82 5.50
CA VAL A 179 -0.49 -8.42 4.77
C VAL A 179 -0.87 -7.71 3.48
N VAL A 180 -1.85 -8.25 2.75
CA VAL A 180 -2.34 -7.66 1.51
C VAL A 180 -3.83 -7.52 1.62
N TRP A 181 -4.36 -6.33 1.36
CA TRP A 181 -5.79 -6.11 1.30
C TRP A 181 -6.18 -5.12 0.22
N THR A 182 -7.46 -5.16 -0.11
CA THR A 182 -8.10 -4.12 -0.91
C THR A 182 -9.27 -3.51 -0.15
N ARG A 183 -9.71 -2.33 -0.57
CA ARG A 183 -10.87 -1.64 0.01
C ARG A 183 -11.57 -0.81 -1.06
N ARG A 184 -12.88 -0.61 -0.86
CA ARG A 184 -13.69 0.36 -1.62
C ARG A 184 -13.98 1.56 -0.74
N TRP A 185 -13.82 2.76 -1.28
CA TRP A 185 -14.11 4.01 -0.58
C TRP A 185 -14.71 5.02 -1.55
N GLY A 186 -16.00 5.34 -1.38
CA GLY A 186 -16.76 6.01 -2.44
C GLY A 186 -16.69 5.19 -3.75
N ALA A 187 -16.32 5.85 -4.85
CA ALA A 187 -16.04 5.18 -6.13
C ALA A 187 -14.61 4.62 -6.23
N GLY A 188 -13.72 4.98 -5.30
CA GLY A 188 -12.30 4.62 -5.30
C GLY A 188 -12.03 3.17 -4.95
N LYS A 189 -10.90 2.67 -5.46
CA LYS A 189 -10.30 1.39 -5.11
C LYS A 189 -8.99 1.65 -4.39
N ILE A 190 -8.79 0.98 -3.27
CA ILE A 190 -7.60 1.10 -2.44
C ILE A 190 -6.88 -0.25 -2.39
N PHE A 191 -5.59 -0.26 -2.65
CA PHE A 191 -4.71 -1.41 -2.49
C PHE A 191 -3.63 -1.10 -1.45
N ALA A 192 -3.41 -2.06 -0.55
CA ALA A 192 -2.38 -1.96 0.48
C ALA A 192 -1.62 -3.27 0.61
N CYS A 193 -0.31 -3.15 0.81
CA CYS A 193 0.61 -4.26 1.06
C CYS A 193 1.53 -3.91 2.22
N THR A 194 1.74 -4.80 3.18
CA THR A 194 2.68 -4.56 4.29
C THR A 194 4.12 -4.86 3.94
N LEU A 195 4.39 -5.52 2.81
CA LEU A 195 5.74 -5.88 2.36
C LEU A 195 6.35 -4.75 1.52
N GLY A 196 7.68 -4.72 1.40
CA GLY A 196 8.38 -3.71 0.59
C GLY A 196 9.16 -2.70 1.44
N HIS A 197 9.86 -3.15 2.48
CA HIS A 197 10.71 -2.30 3.31
C HIS A 197 11.85 -1.68 2.51
N ALA A 198 12.48 -2.50 1.68
CA ALA A 198 13.59 -2.10 0.82
C ALA A 198 13.31 -2.45 -0.65
N VAL A 199 14.15 -1.91 -1.53
CA VAL A 199 14.10 -2.21 -2.98
C VAL A 199 14.21 -3.72 -3.26
N ASP A 200 14.99 -4.45 -2.47
CA ASP A 200 15.19 -5.88 -2.68
C ASP A 200 13.93 -6.70 -2.33
N ASP A 201 13.12 -6.25 -1.37
CA ASP A 201 11.81 -6.86 -1.10
C ASP A 201 10.88 -6.72 -2.32
N LEU A 202 10.88 -5.54 -2.95
CA LEU A 202 10.08 -5.27 -4.16
C LEU A 202 10.62 -5.97 -5.42
N ARG A 203 11.81 -6.57 -5.34
CA ARG A 203 12.40 -7.41 -6.39
C ARG A 203 12.12 -8.89 -6.20
N ASP A 204 11.66 -9.32 -5.03
CA ASP A 204 11.14 -10.68 -4.88
C ASP A 204 10.00 -10.89 -5.89
N PRO A 205 10.02 -11.96 -6.71
CA PRO A 205 9.04 -12.15 -7.77
C PRO A 205 7.59 -12.17 -7.29
N THR A 206 7.34 -12.68 -6.08
CA THR A 206 5.98 -12.74 -5.54
C THR A 206 5.54 -11.36 -5.04
N VAL A 207 6.39 -10.68 -4.28
CA VAL A 207 6.10 -9.32 -3.78
C VAL A 207 5.94 -8.34 -4.93
N HIS A 208 6.85 -8.38 -5.89
CA HIS A 208 6.80 -7.55 -7.10
C HIS A 208 5.46 -7.69 -7.82
N GLU A 209 5.04 -8.93 -8.08
CA GLU A 209 3.81 -9.20 -8.82
C GLU A 209 2.56 -8.76 -8.05
N ILE A 210 2.54 -8.95 -6.72
CA ILE A 210 1.45 -8.47 -5.85
C ILE A 210 1.33 -6.95 -5.92
N VAL A 211 2.44 -6.21 -5.73
CA VAL A 211 2.43 -4.75 -5.73
C VAL A 211 2.10 -4.22 -7.13
N ALA A 212 2.68 -4.82 -8.18
CA ALA A 212 2.43 -4.45 -9.56
C ALA A 212 0.94 -4.58 -9.92
N ARG A 213 0.33 -5.74 -9.65
CA ARG A 213 -1.09 -5.97 -9.91
C ARG A 213 -1.97 -5.13 -9.00
N GLY A 214 -1.57 -4.94 -7.75
CA GLY A 214 -2.27 -4.11 -6.77
C GLY A 214 -2.43 -2.66 -7.22
N MET A 215 -1.34 -2.02 -7.65
CA MET A 215 -1.36 -0.67 -8.20
C MET A 215 -2.29 -0.55 -9.41
N VAL A 216 -2.15 -1.45 -10.39
CA VAL A 216 -2.98 -1.43 -11.61
C VAL A 216 -4.45 -1.73 -11.31
N TRP A 217 -4.72 -2.63 -10.37
CA TRP A 217 -6.09 -2.94 -9.93
C TRP A 217 -6.76 -1.75 -9.25
N ALA A 218 -6.02 -0.98 -8.45
CA ALA A 218 -6.54 0.17 -7.71
C ALA A 218 -6.88 1.35 -8.63
N ALA A 219 -6.21 1.49 -9.77
CA ALA A 219 -6.47 2.59 -10.70
C ALA A 219 -7.94 2.68 -11.12
N ARG A 220 -8.44 3.91 -11.30
CA ARG A 220 -9.79 4.16 -11.82
C ARG A 220 -10.02 3.37 -13.12
N ASP A 221 -11.22 2.84 -13.26
CA ASP A 221 -11.61 2.18 -14.50
C ASP A 221 -11.61 3.21 -15.66
N PRO A 222 -11.24 2.82 -16.89
CA PRO A 222 -11.22 3.74 -18.03
C PRO A 222 -12.58 4.43 -18.23
N ARG A 223 -12.56 5.74 -18.46
CA ARG A 223 -13.72 6.54 -18.84
C ARG A 223 -14.05 6.42 -20.32
#